data_AF-A0A358N857-F1
#
_entry.id   AF-A0A358N857-F1
#
_cell.length_a   1.000
_cell.length_b   1.000
_cell.length_c   1.000
_cell.angle_alpha   90.00
_cell.angle_beta   90.00
_cell.angle_gamma   90.00
#
_symmetry.space_group_name_H-M   'P 1'
#
loop_
_entity.id
_entity.type
_entity.pdbx_description
1 polymer ?
#
loop_
_entity_poly.entity_id
_entity_poly.type
_entity_poly.pdbx_seq_one_letter_code
_entity_poly.pdbx_strand_id
1 'polypeptide(L)'
;MMASGSGNPNLQGTAENLKTSSRIQAAIVMAGPLEMLTGSVAERSRSGKGFSNSNSWLRGTVDEKPRLYRDADAFEQIDKNTCPILFMTGEFDNPARNQRSRDRLSKLGIATDIKTYQDGKHGCWNRLPWLDEMVPDMGSFLSQHLQ
;
A
#
# COMPACT_ATOMS: atom_id res chain seq x y z
N MET A 1 -0.12 -6.31 -6.08
CA MET A 1 -0.34 -4.86 -5.83
C MET A 1 -0.72 -4.69 -4.37
N MET A 2 -0.32 -3.59 -3.70
CA MET A 2 -0.64 -3.39 -2.28
C MET A 2 -2.13 -3.11 -2.09
N ALA A 3 -2.89 -4.16 -1.76
CA ALA A 3 -4.31 -4.13 -1.35
C ALA A 3 -5.34 -3.53 -2.34
N SER A 4 -4.91 -3.06 -3.51
CA SER A 4 -5.74 -2.48 -4.56
C SER A 4 -5.53 -3.16 -5.92
N GLY A 5 -6.39 -2.83 -6.89
CA GLY A 5 -6.32 -3.36 -8.25
C GLY A 5 -7.20 -4.58 -8.54
N SER A 6 -7.99 -5.05 -7.56
CA SER A 6 -8.97 -6.13 -7.76
C SER A 6 -9.97 -5.81 -8.87
N GLY A 7 -10.38 -4.54 -9.01
CA GLY A 7 -11.30 -4.08 -10.04
C GLY A 7 -10.66 -3.78 -11.40
N ASN A 8 -9.33 -3.83 -11.54
CA ASN A 8 -8.65 -3.59 -12.82
C ASN A 8 -8.43 -4.92 -13.56
N PRO A 9 -9.16 -5.19 -14.67
CA PRO A 9 -9.02 -6.44 -15.40
C PRO A 9 -7.64 -6.63 -16.03
N ASN A 10 -6.89 -5.56 -16.28
CA ASN A 10 -5.51 -5.66 -16.81
C ASN A 10 -4.54 -6.26 -15.78
N LEU A 11 -4.91 -6.27 -14.49
CA LEU A 11 -4.11 -6.83 -13.40
C LEU A 11 -4.56 -8.26 -13.03
N GLN A 12 -5.68 -8.72 -13.56
CA GLN A 12 -6.19 -10.08 -13.39
C GLN A 12 -5.54 -10.97 -14.45
N GLY A 13 -4.34 -11.49 -14.15
CA GLY A 13 -3.56 -12.30 -15.10
C GLY A 13 -4.34 -13.52 -15.64
N THR A 14 -3.85 -14.11 -16.72
CA THR A 14 -4.53 -15.21 -17.44
C THR A 14 -4.09 -16.61 -16.98
N ALA A 15 -3.63 -16.74 -15.73
CA ALA A 15 -3.09 -17.98 -15.20
C ALA A 15 -4.19 -19.01 -14.87
N GLU A 16 -3.80 -20.20 -14.43
CA GLU A 16 -4.73 -21.23 -13.96
C GLU A 16 -5.50 -20.77 -12.70
N ASN A 17 -6.69 -21.34 -12.46
CA ASN A 17 -7.62 -20.97 -11.37
C ASN A 17 -8.45 -19.68 -11.54
N LEU A 18 -8.76 -19.28 -12.79
CA LEU A 18 -9.66 -18.14 -13.08
C LEU A 18 -11.06 -18.21 -12.43
N LYS A 19 -11.49 -19.41 -12.01
CA LYS A 19 -12.77 -19.61 -11.31
C LYS A 19 -12.72 -19.20 -9.83
N THR A 20 -11.53 -19.02 -9.27
CA THR A 20 -11.34 -18.61 -7.87
C THR A 20 -11.01 -17.13 -7.83
N SER A 21 -11.74 -16.38 -7.01
CA SER A 21 -11.49 -14.94 -6.87
C SER A 21 -10.16 -14.66 -6.16
N SER A 22 -9.39 -13.73 -6.72
CA SER A 22 -8.19 -13.15 -6.09
C SER A 22 -8.50 -11.94 -5.20
N ARG A 23 -9.79 -11.62 -5.01
CA ARG A 23 -10.22 -10.42 -4.27
C ARG A 23 -9.86 -10.55 -2.79
N ILE A 24 -9.13 -9.56 -2.30
CA ILE A 24 -8.77 -9.39 -0.89
C ILE A 24 -9.98 -8.82 -0.13
N GLN A 25 -10.23 -9.31 1.09
CA GLN A 25 -11.35 -8.91 1.95
C GLN A 25 -10.98 -7.79 2.93
N ALA A 26 -9.73 -7.75 3.40
CA ALA A 26 -9.19 -6.69 4.24
C ALA A 26 -7.66 -6.68 4.13
N ALA A 27 -7.02 -5.53 4.34
CA ALA A 27 -5.56 -5.42 4.30
C ALA A 27 -5.01 -4.51 5.40
N ILE A 28 -3.77 -4.80 5.81
CA ILE A 28 -2.98 -3.96 6.71
C ILE A 28 -1.72 -3.53 5.95
N VAL A 29 -1.48 -2.22 5.90
CA VAL A 29 -0.30 -1.64 5.24
C VAL A 29 0.60 -0.99 6.29
N MET A 30 1.79 -1.56 6.47
CA MET A 30 2.81 -1.05 7.40
C MET A 30 3.83 -0.19 6.64
N ALA A 31 3.74 1.13 6.78
CA ALA A 31 4.68 2.12 6.22
C ALA A 31 5.00 2.00 4.70
N GLY A 32 4.11 1.38 3.90
CA GLY A 32 4.30 1.23 2.46
C GLY A 32 3.95 2.50 1.68
N PRO A 33 4.79 2.95 0.72
CA PRO A 33 4.40 4.00 -0.23
C PRO A 33 3.47 3.41 -1.31
N LEU A 34 2.26 3.96 -1.46
CA LEU A 34 1.29 3.48 -2.47
C LEU A 34 1.47 4.14 -3.84
N GLU A 35 2.18 5.26 -3.87
CA GLU A 35 2.37 6.09 -5.06
C GLU A 35 3.71 5.77 -5.72
N MET A 36 3.64 5.29 -6.96
CA MET A 36 4.78 4.93 -7.80
C MET A 36 5.03 5.98 -8.90
N LEU A 37 3.96 6.59 -9.42
CA LEU A 37 4.03 7.61 -10.47
C LEU A 37 4.41 9.00 -9.95
N THR A 38 4.13 9.26 -8.67
CA THR A 38 4.33 10.56 -8.04
C THR A 38 5.05 10.43 -6.70
N GLY A 39 5.40 11.58 -6.11
CA GLY A 39 6.08 11.65 -4.82
C GLY A 39 7.50 11.06 -4.83
N SER A 40 7.96 10.71 -3.64
CA SER A 40 9.37 10.32 -3.39
C SER A 40 9.86 9.14 -4.24
N VAL A 41 8.98 8.19 -4.59
CA VAL A 41 9.36 7.03 -5.40
C VAL A 41 9.66 7.45 -6.84
N ALA A 42 8.79 8.28 -7.43
CA ALA A 42 9.00 8.80 -8.78
C ALA A 42 10.20 9.75 -8.84
N GLU A 43 10.38 10.62 -7.84
CA GLU A 43 11.56 11.48 -7.71
C GLU A 43 12.85 10.64 -7.62
N ARG A 44 12.86 9.61 -6.79
CA ARG A 44 14.00 8.69 -6.67
C ARG A 44 14.27 7.98 -7.99
N SER A 45 13.22 7.54 -8.68
CA SER A 45 13.31 6.92 -10.00
C SER A 45 14.02 7.81 -11.03
N ARG A 46 13.67 9.10 -11.07
CA ARG A 46 14.25 10.10 -11.99
C ARG A 46 15.63 10.60 -11.59
N SER A 47 15.95 10.55 -10.29
CA SER A 47 17.13 11.25 -9.75
C SER A 47 18.46 10.81 -10.39
N GLY A 48 18.55 9.60 -10.94
CA GLY A 48 19.79 9.00 -11.42
C GLY A 48 20.86 8.82 -10.33
N LYS A 49 20.53 9.10 -9.07
CA LYS A 49 21.45 9.12 -7.93
C LYS A 49 21.21 7.89 -7.07
N GLY A 50 22.23 7.05 -6.93
CA GLY A 50 22.18 5.85 -6.10
C GLY A 50 21.16 4.82 -6.57
N PHE A 51 20.91 3.80 -5.75
CA PHE A 51 20.01 2.71 -6.09
C PHE A 51 18.54 3.15 -6.00
N SER A 52 17.75 2.80 -7.01
CA SER A 52 16.28 2.95 -7.00
C SER A 52 15.64 1.57 -7.02
N ASN A 53 14.92 1.24 -5.93
CA ASN A 53 14.18 -0.02 -5.82
C ASN A 53 13.14 -0.15 -6.95
N SER A 54 12.46 0.94 -7.29
CA SER A 54 11.45 0.94 -8.37
C SER A 54 12.09 0.68 -9.73
N ASN A 55 13.25 1.29 -10.00
CA ASN A 55 13.93 1.10 -11.28
C ASN A 55 14.45 -0.32 -11.43
N SER A 56 14.99 -0.89 -10.35
CA SER A 56 15.45 -2.28 -10.33
C SER A 56 14.30 -3.25 -10.53
N TRP A 57 13.17 -3.04 -9.84
CA TRP A 57 12.00 -3.90 -9.94
C TRP A 57 11.30 -3.81 -11.31
N LEU A 58 11.02 -2.60 -11.80
CA LEU A 58 10.30 -2.37 -13.06
C LEU A 58 11.23 -2.33 -14.29
N ARG A 59 12.53 -2.52 -14.07
CA ARG A 59 13.60 -2.56 -15.09
C ARG A 59 13.59 -1.31 -15.97
N GLY A 60 13.46 -0.14 -15.36
CA GLY A 60 13.38 1.15 -16.04
C GLY A 60 12.89 2.26 -15.12
N THR A 61 13.12 3.51 -15.50
CA THR A 61 12.63 4.69 -14.81
C THR A 61 11.12 4.90 -15.06
N VAL A 62 10.51 5.75 -14.23
CA VAL A 62 9.10 6.17 -14.39
C VAL A 62 8.85 6.86 -15.73
N ASP A 63 9.85 7.54 -16.29
CA ASP A 63 9.72 8.25 -17.56
C ASP A 63 9.93 7.31 -18.78
N GLU A 64 10.76 6.27 -18.64
CA GLU A 64 10.94 5.24 -19.68
C GLU A 64 9.76 4.27 -19.74
N LYS A 65 9.14 3.93 -18.60
CA LYS A 65 8.05 2.94 -18.51
C LYS A 65 6.82 3.46 -17.75
N PRO A 66 6.22 4.59 -18.17
CA PRO A 66 5.15 5.24 -17.41
C PRO A 66 3.89 4.39 -17.26
N ARG A 67 3.58 3.54 -18.27
CA ARG A 67 2.45 2.61 -18.19
C ARG A 67 2.67 1.55 -17.12
N LEU A 68 3.87 0.95 -17.07
CA LEU A 68 4.19 -0.06 -16.07
C LEU A 68 4.21 0.52 -14.66
N TYR A 69 4.72 1.75 -14.49
CA TYR A 69 4.65 2.45 -13.21
C TYR A 69 3.21 2.76 -12.79
N ARG A 70 2.31 3.09 -13.73
CA ARG A 70 0.88 3.28 -13.47
C ARG A 70 0.21 1.97 -13.04
N ASP A 71 0.52 0.87 -13.72
CA ASP A 71 -0.01 -0.45 -13.38
C ASP A 71 0.51 -0.93 -12.01
N ALA A 72 1.71 -0.49 -11.61
CA ALA A 72 2.31 -0.76 -10.31
C ALA A 72 1.88 0.22 -9.20
N ASP A 73 1.23 1.34 -9.54
CA ASP A 73 0.83 2.38 -8.61
C ASP A 73 -0.45 1.99 -7.87
N ALA A 74 -0.30 1.54 -6.62
CA ALA A 74 -1.43 1.08 -5.81
C ALA A 74 -2.46 2.20 -5.55
N PHE A 75 -2.03 3.46 -5.47
CA PHE A 75 -2.93 4.60 -5.31
C PHE A 75 -3.81 4.79 -6.56
N GLU A 76 -3.24 4.67 -7.77
CA GLU A 76 -4.01 4.76 -9.01
C GLU A 76 -5.07 3.66 -9.12
N GLN A 77 -4.79 2.48 -8.57
CA GLN A 77 -5.71 1.34 -8.58
C GLN A 77 -6.79 1.36 -7.50
N ILE A 78 -6.85 2.39 -6.63
CA ILE A 78 -7.92 2.51 -5.64
C ILE A 78 -9.24 2.83 -6.37
N ASP A 79 -10.21 1.94 -6.24
CA ASP A 79 -11.56 2.04 -6.78
C ASP A 79 -12.60 1.54 -5.76
N LYS A 80 -13.88 1.57 -6.14
CA LYS A 80 -14.99 1.09 -5.30
C LYS A 80 -14.92 -0.40 -4.92
N ASN A 81 -14.07 -1.18 -5.58
CA ASN A 81 -13.88 -2.61 -5.32
C ASN A 81 -12.68 -2.88 -4.40
N THR A 82 -11.97 -1.84 -3.98
CA THR A 82 -10.85 -1.92 -3.06
C THR A 82 -11.35 -2.32 -1.66
N CYS A 83 -10.63 -3.22 -1.01
CA CYS A 83 -10.98 -3.69 0.33
C CYS A 83 -10.74 -2.62 1.39
N PRO A 84 -11.30 -2.77 2.61
CA PRO A 84 -10.87 -2.02 3.78
C PRO A 84 -9.35 -2.10 4.01
N ILE A 85 -8.72 -0.95 4.32
CA ILE A 85 -7.28 -0.87 4.55
C ILE A 85 -6.97 -0.14 5.86
N LEU A 86 -6.34 -0.83 6.80
CA LEU A 86 -5.70 -0.22 7.97
C LEU A 86 -4.26 0.14 7.65
N PHE A 87 -3.89 1.40 7.87
CA PHE A 87 -2.50 1.83 7.80
C PHE A 87 -1.88 1.85 9.20
N MET A 88 -0.60 1.48 9.30
CA MET A 88 0.13 1.46 10.56
C MET A 88 1.55 1.97 10.35
N THR A 89 2.05 2.80 11.27
CA THR A 89 3.39 3.39 11.15
C THR A 89 3.89 3.93 12.49
N GLY A 90 5.20 4.05 12.64
CA GLY A 90 5.80 4.72 13.79
C GLY A 90 5.70 6.24 13.67
N GLU A 91 5.61 6.92 14.81
CA GLU A 91 5.55 8.39 14.90
C GLU A 91 6.71 9.10 14.18
N PHE A 92 7.93 8.57 14.31
CA PHE A 92 9.14 9.12 13.72
C PHE A 92 9.48 8.53 12.34
N ASP A 93 8.56 7.82 11.70
CA ASP A 93 8.70 7.35 10.32
C ASP A 93 8.15 8.41 9.35
N ASN A 94 6.93 8.21 8.84
CA ASN A 94 6.24 9.19 8.00
C ASN A 94 4.74 8.87 7.97
N PRO A 95 3.96 9.37 8.96
CA PRO A 95 2.50 9.17 9.00
C PRO A 95 1.73 9.80 7.82
N ALA A 96 2.28 10.85 7.21
CA ALA A 96 1.65 11.55 6.10
C ALA A 96 1.78 10.82 4.75
N ARG A 97 2.72 9.87 4.61
CA ARG A 97 3.07 9.19 3.34
C ARG A 97 1.88 8.58 2.59
N ASN A 98 0.85 8.13 3.29
CA ASN A 98 -0.33 7.48 2.69
C ASN A 98 -1.61 8.31 2.82
N GLN A 99 -1.53 9.59 3.23
CA GLN A 99 -2.70 10.46 3.43
C GLN A 99 -3.58 10.52 2.19
N ARG A 100 -3.00 10.71 0.99
CA ARG A 100 -3.76 10.74 -0.27
C ARG A 100 -4.56 9.45 -0.51
N SER A 101 -3.98 8.31 -0.17
CA SER A 101 -4.64 7.00 -0.30
C SER A 101 -5.79 6.86 0.68
N ARG A 102 -5.59 7.25 1.94
CA ARG A 102 -6.65 7.30 2.96
C ARG A 102 -7.79 8.23 2.54
N ASP A 103 -7.48 9.43 2.07
CA ASP A 103 -8.49 10.38 1.59
C ASP A 103 -9.32 9.82 0.44
N ARG A 104 -8.67 9.12 -0.51
CA ARG A 104 -9.35 8.49 -1.65
C ARG A 104 -10.26 7.34 -1.20
N LEU A 105 -9.79 6.49 -0.28
CA LEU A 105 -10.59 5.41 0.30
C LEU A 105 -11.81 5.96 1.06
N SER A 106 -11.61 6.96 1.93
CA SER A 106 -12.70 7.60 2.67
C SER A 106 -13.73 8.25 1.74
N LYS A 107 -13.30 8.93 0.67
CA LYS A 107 -14.21 9.50 -0.35
C LYS A 107 -15.06 8.45 -1.07
N LEU A 108 -14.55 7.22 -1.20
CA LEU A 108 -15.27 6.09 -1.79
C LEU A 108 -16.13 5.34 -0.75
N GLY A 109 -16.16 5.79 0.51
CA GLY A 109 -16.88 5.10 1.59
C GLY A 109 -16.21 3.78 2.03
N ILE A 110 -14.94 3.59 1.69
CA ILE A 110 -14.19 2.38 2.06
C ILE A 110 -13.58 2.59 3.44
N ALA A 111 -13.81 1.62 4.35
CA ALA A 111 -13.26 1.66 5.69
C ALA A 111 -11.74 1.74 5.67
N THR A 112 -11.19 2.77 6.32
CA THR A 112 -9.76 2.99 6.42
C THR A 112 -9.43 3.81 7.67
N ASP A 113 -8.24 3.60 8.21
CA ASP A 113 -7.71 4.37 9.33
C ASP A 113 -6.18 4.35 9.32
N ILE A 114 -5.54 5.14 10.18
CA ILE A 114 -4.11 5.06 10.47
C ILE A 114 -3.86 4.94 11.98
N LYS A 115 -3.09 3.92 12.38
CA LYS A 115 -2.52 3.82 13.72
C LYS A 115 -1.08 4.32 13.71
N THR A 116 -0.79 5.28 14.58
CA THR A 116 0.55 5.83 14.77
C THR A 116 1.07 5.43 16.15
N TYR A 117 2.26 4.82 16.18
CA TYR A 117 2.84 4.26 17.40
C TYR A 117 3.94 5.18 17.94
N GLN A 118 3.80 5.58 19.21
CA GLN A 118 4.69 6.53 19.89
C GLN A 118 6.14 6.05 19.85
N ASP A 119 7.08 6.97 19.63
CA ASP A 119 8.52 6.71 19.57
C ASP A 119 8.97 5.71 18.47
N GLY A 120 8.03 5.22 17.67
CA GLY A 120 8.26 4.24 16.61
C GLY A 120 9.01 4.84 15.43
N LYS A 121 10.06 4.17 14.97
CA LYS A 121 10.76 4.46 13.71
C LYS A 121 10.28 3.53 12.59
N HIS A 122 10.77 3.74 11.37
CA HIS A 122 10.52 2.82 10.26
C HIS A 122 10.92 1.37 10.65
N GLY A 123 10.00 0.42 10.49
CA GLY A 123 10.22 -0.98 10.87
C GLY A 123 10.01 -1.29 12.35
N CYS A 124 9.41 -0.39 13.14
CA CYS A 124 9.15 -0.60 14.57
C CYS A 124 8.35 -1.87 14.88
N TRP A 125 7.46 -2.29 13.97
CA TRP A 125 6.63 -3.49 14.09
C TRP A 125 7.41 -4.80 14.26
N ASN A 126 8.72 -4.82 13.99
CA ASN A 126 9.58 -5.99 14.22
C ASN A 126 10.27 -5.97 15.60
N ARG A 127 9.87 -5.07 16.51
CA ARG A 127 10.56 -4.85 17.78
C ARG A 127 9.56 -4.60 18.91
N LEU A 128 9.94 -5.01 20.11
CA LEU A 128 9.25 -4.59 21.33
C LEU A 128 9.57 -3.11 21.64
N PRO A 129 8.62 -2.36 22.22
CA PRO A 129 7.28 -2.81 22.63
C PRO A 129 6.25 -2.83 21.48
N TRP A 130 6.54 -2.17 20.34
CA TRP A 130 5.54 -1.94 19.28
C TRP A 130 4.92 -3.21 18.70
N LEU A 131 5.65 -4.31 18.60
CA LEU A 131 5.07 -5.59 18.16
C LEU A 131 3.86 -5.98 19.03
N ASP A 132 3.97 -5.85 20.35
CA ASP A 132 2.90 -6.20 21.30
C ASP A 132 1.72 -5.23 21.23
N GLU A 133 1.96 -3.97 20.83
CA GLU A 133 0.91 -2.97 20.64
C GLU A 133 0.20 -3.13 19.29
N MET A 134 0.96 -3.43 18.24
CA MET A 134 0.47 -3.49 16.86
C MET A 134 -0.35 -4.75 16.60
N VAL A 135 0.05 -5.91 17.12
CA VAL A 135 -0.64 -7.18 16.86
C VAL A 135 -2.12 -7.17 17.31
N PRO A 136 -2.47 -6.66 18.50
CA PRO A 136 -3.88 -6.52 18.91
C PRO A 136 -4.71 -5.59 18.00
N ASP A 137 -4.13 -4.47 17.53
CA ASP A 137 -4.79 -3.56 16.58
C ASP A 137 -5.05 -4.26 15.24
N MET A 138 -4.08 -5.04 14.74
CA MET A 138 -4.24 -5.87 13.54
C MET A 138 -5.36 -6.88 13.72
N GLY A 139 -5.36 -7.61 14.84
CA GLY A 139 -6.39 -8.61 15.14
C GLY A 139 -7.79 -8.00 15.19
N SER A 140 -7.95 -6.86 15.87
CA SER A 140 -9.22 -6.14 15.98
C SER A 140 -9.77 -5.73 14.61
N PHE A 141 -8.92 -5.15 13.76
CA PHE A 141 -9.31 -4.75 12.41
C PHE A 141 -9.70 -5.94 11.53
N LEU A 142 -8.91 -7.01 11.54
CA LEU A 142 -9.21 -8.19 10.74
C LEU A 142 -10.49 -8.88 11.21
N SER A 143 -10.70 -9.03 12.53
CA SER A 143 -11.94 -9.59 13.07
C SER A 143 -13.18 -8.78 12.70
N GLN A 144 -13.07 -7.45 12.58
CA GLN A 144 -14.16 -6.59 12.14
C GLN A 144 -14.56 -6.83 10.67
N HIS A 145 -13.62 -7.23 9.82
CA HIS A 145 -13.79 -7.25 8.36
C HIS A 145 -13.78 -8.65 7.70
N LEU A 146 -13.43 -9.71 8.42
CA LEU A 146 -13.30 -11.08 7.90
C LEU A 146 -14.38 -12.07 8.39
N GLN A 147 -15.65 -11.65 8.44
CA GLN A 147 -16.76 -12.53 8.84
C GLN A 147 -16.92 -13.76 7.93
#